data_AF-A0A344W818-F1
#
_entry.id   AF-A0A344W818-F1
#
_cell.length_a   1.000
_cell.length_b   1.000
_cell.length_c   1.000
_cell.angle_alpha   90.00
_cell.angle_beta   90.00
_cell.angle_gamma   90.00
#
_symmetry.space_group_name_H-M   'P 1'
#
loop_
_entity.id
_entity.type
_entity.pdbx_description
1 polymer ?
#
loop_
_entity_poly.entity_id
_entity_poly.type
_entity_poly.pdbx_seq_one_letter_code
_entity_poly.pdbx_strand_id
1 'polypeptide(L)'
;MHKEITKESLEEFKNYSLLFDLPFSAKCALSSFESEFHKVSTEGDHKDIELAYEFICEEPSLLNGLRFTAFDRFDDLETINFDAVINNKGFTKSFDSLDNMITF
;
A
#
# COMPACT_ATOMS: atom_id res chain seq x y z
N MET A 1 4.02 -11.17 -21.01
CA MET A 1 5.19 -11.79 -20.33
C MET A 1 5.02 -11.42 -18.86
N HIS A 2 4.49 -12.32 -18.02
CA HIS A 2 4.31 -12.02 -16.60
C HIS A 2 5.70 -11.93 -15.96
N LYS A 3 6.07 -10.74 -15.49
CA LYS A 3 7.32 -10.52 -14.76
C LYS A 3 7.15 -11.21 -13.41
N GLU A 4 7.89 -12.28 -13.17
CA GLU A 4 7.88 -12.91 -11.84
C GLU A 4 8.31 -11.87 -10.80
N ILE A 5 7.48 -11.67 -9.79
CA ILE A 5 7.84 -10.81 -8.66
C ILE A 5 8.88 -11.59 -7.84
N THR A 6 10.12 -11.09 -7.83
CA THR A 6 11.26 -11.56 -7.03
C THR A 6 11.48 -10.65 -5.82
N LYS A 7 12.33 -11.07 -4.88
CA LYS A 7 12.70 -10.23 -3.73
C LYS A 7 13.29 -8.88 -4.15
N GLU A 8 14.10 -8.86 -5.20
CA GLU A 8 14.65 -7.61 -5.75
C GLU A 8 13.57 -6.70 -6.35
N SER A 9 12.50 -7.28 -6.93
CA SER A 9 11.38 -6.46 -7.41
C SER A 9 10.48 -5.93 -6.29
N LEU A 10 10.52 -6.51 -5.07
CA LEU A 10 9.76 -5.95 -3.94
C LEU A 10 10.33 -4.62 -3.46
N GLU A 11 11.65 -4.43 -3.57
CA GLU A 11 12.30 -3.16 -3.22
C GLU A 11 11.84 -2.01 -4.12
N GLU A 12 11.31 -2.29 -5.33
CA GLU A 12 10.71 -1.26 -6.18
C GLU A 12 9.50 -0.60 -5.48
N PHE A 13 8.77 -1.35 -4.64
CA PHE A 13 7.63 -0.85 -3.87
C PHE A 13 8.02 0.10 -2.73
N LYS A 14 9.31 0.24 -2.40
CA LYS A 14 9.78 1.33 -1.54
C LYS A 14 9.34 2.70 -2.08
N ASN A 15 9.24 2.82 -3.41
CA ASN A 15 8.55 3.94 -4.04
C ASN A 15 7.03 3.76 -3.92
N TYR A 16 6.48 4.17 -2.78
CA TYR A 16 5.06 4.03 -2.46
C TYR A 16 4.11 4.68 -3.48
N SER A 17 4.56 5.69 -4.25
CA SER A 17 3.79 6.32 -5.34
C SER A 17 3.46 5.37 -6.51
N LEU A 18 3.99 4.15 -6.50
CA LEU A 18 3.54 3.07 -7.37
C LEU A 18 2.20 2.50 -6.92
N LEU A 19 1.82 2.65 -5.65
CA LEU A 19 0.68 1.98 -5.04
C LEU A 19 -0.40 2.94 -4.57
N PHE A 20 0.00 4.05 -3.95
CA PHE A 20 -0.93 5.03 -3.41
C PHE A 20 -0.32 6.43 -3.35
N ASP A 21 -1.18 7.43 -3.30
CA ASP A 21 -0.80 8.83 -3.14
C ASP A 21 -1.10 9.33 -1.72
N LEU A 22 -0.13 10.04 -1.16
CA LEU A 22 -0.26 10.80 0.08
C LEU A 22 -0.60 12.27 -0.25
N PRO A 23 -1.45 12.94 0.55
CA PRO A 23 -1.69 14.37 0.40
C PRO A 23 -0.38 15.16 0.53
N PHE A 24 0.02 15.86 -0.54
CA PHE A 24 1.25 16.68 -0.55
C PHE A 24 1.29 17.68 0.62
N SER A 25 0.13 18.22 1.01
CA SER A 25 -0.02 19.15 2.13
C SER A 25 0.38 18.57 3.48
N ALA A 26 0.31 17.24 3.68
CA ALA A 26 0.71 16.59 4.92
C ALA A 26 2.24 16.52 5.10
N LYS A 27 3.01 16.73 4.01
CA LYS A 27 4.48 16.71 3.99
C LYS A 27 5.06 15.46 4.68
N CYS A 28 4.58 14.30 4.26
CA CYS A 28 5.03 13.02 4.78
C CYS A 28 6.34 12.58 4.11
N ALA A 29 7.31 12.19 4.92
CA ALA A 29 8.54 11.55 4.49
C ALA A 29 8.55 10.08 4.91
N LEU A 30 8.96 9.19 4.01
CA LEU A 30 9.11 7.77 4.32
C LEU A 30 10.27 7.60 5.32
N SER A 31 9.97 7.02 6.48
CA SER A 31 10.92 6.71 7.55
C SER A 31 11.44 5.28 7.43
N SER A 32 10.53 4.33 7.24
CA SER A 32 10.84 2.90 7.13
C SER A 32 9.98 2.23 6.06
N PHE A 33 10.52 1.16 5.47
CA PHE A 33 9.84 0.30 4.52
C PHE A 33 10.32 -1.13 4.72
N GLU A 34 9.37 -2.06 4.81
CA GLU A 34 9.61 -3.50 4.83
C GLU A 34 8.67 -4.19 3.84
N SER A 35 9.13 -5.32 3.28
CA SER A 35 8.34 -6.10 2.32
C SER A 35 8.59 -7.59 2.50
N GLU A 36 7.52 -8.38 2.45
CA GLU A 36 7.58 -9.84 2.58
C GLU A 36 6.68 -10.53 1.54
N PHE A 37 7.13 -11.71 1.09
CA PHE A 37 6.29 -12.62 0.31
C PHE A 37 5.60 -13.61 1.21
N HIS A 38 4.28 -13.64 1.16
CA HIS A 38 3.49 -14.66 1.78
C HIS A 38 3.17 -15.72 0.72
N LYS A 39 3.89 -16.84 0.76
CA LYS A 39 3.51 -18.02 0.00
C LYS A 39 2.32 -18.66 0.70
N VAL A 40 1.11 -18.46 0.18
CA VAL A 40 -0.07 -19.17 0.67
C VAL A 40 0.07 -20.64 0.25
N SER A 41 0.15 -21.54 1.22
CA SER A 41 0.49 -22.95 0.99
C SER A 41 -0.72 -23.85 0.68
N THR A 42 -1.94 -23.30 0.61
CA THR A 42 -3.15 -24.15 0.58
C THR A 42 -4.28 -23.78 -0.38
N GLU A 43 -4.34 -22.60 -1.00
CA GLU A 43 -5.39 -22.30 -2.00
C GLU A 43 -4.86 -21.39 -3.14
N GLY A 44 -4.71 -21.96 -4.35
CA GLY A 44 -4.42 -21.21 -5.58
C GLY A 44 -2.97 -20.75 -5.77
N ASP A 45 -2.62 -20.42 -7.00
CA ASP A 45 -1.31 -19.86 -7.40
C ASP A 45 -1.16 -18.36 -7.02
N HIS A 46 -2.00 -17.85 -6.11
CA HIS A 46 -1.99 -16.45 -5.69
C HIS A 46 -0.80 -16.21 -4.75
N LYS A 47 0.01 -15.20 -5.10
CA LYS A 47 1.13 -14.75 -4.29
C LYS A 47 0.70 -13.47 -3.57
N ASP A 48 0.56 -13.55 -2.26
CA ASP A 48 0.31 -12.38 -1.44
C ASP A 48 1.65 -11.69 -1.13
N ILE A 49 1.63 -10.37 -1.18
CA ILE A 49 2.77 -9.52 -0.83
C ILE A 49 2.30 -8.63 0.32
N GLU A 50 3.06 -8.63 1.40
CA GLU A 50 2.85 -7.70 2.51
C GLU A 50 3.89 -6.57 2.40
N LEU A 51 3.41 -5.33 2.50
CA LEU A 51 4.21 -4.12 2.40
C LEU A 51 3.91 -3.24 3.62
N ALA A 52 4.93 -2.97 4.42
CA ALA A 52 4.81 -2.12 5.60
C ALA A 52 5.55 -0.81 5.38
N TYR A 53 4.86 0.31 5.60
CA TYR A 53 5.40 1.65 5.45
C TYR A 53 5.24 2.44 6.75
N GLU A 54 6.29 3.17 7.13
CA GLU A 54 6.23 4.16 8.20
C GLU A 54 6.52 5.55 7.64
N PHE A 55 5.67 6.52 7.94
CA PHE A 55 5.83 7.90 7.51
C PHE A 55 5.89 8.85 8.70
N ILE A 56 6.76 9.86 8.59
CA ILE A 56 6.79 11.02 9.49
C ILE A 56 6.25 12.21 8.71
N CYS A 57 5.14 12.77 9.16
CA CYS A 57 4.49 13.91 8.51
C CYS A 57 4.69 15.18 9.35
N GLU A 58 5.10 16.28 8.70
CA GLU A 58 5.23 17.58 9.37
C GLU A 58 3.86 18.18 9.71
N GLU A 59 2.84 17.91 8.89
CA GLU A 59 1.48 18.45 9.04
C GLU A 59 0.46 17.29 9.11
N PRO A 60 0.48 16.45 10.17
CA PRO A 60 -0.32 15.23 10.25
C PRO A 60 -1.84 15.48 10.28
N SER A 61 -2.28 16.69 10.63
CA SER A 61 -3.69 17.11 10.55
C SER A 61 -4.19 17.27 9.11
N LEU A 62 -3.28 17.40 8.14
CA LEU A 62 -3.59 17.50 6.71
C LEU A 62 -3.51 16.14 6.01
N LEU A 63 -3.15 15.06 6.71
CA LEU A 63 -3.30 13.69 6.24
C LEU A 63 -4.77 13.28 6.42
N ASN A 64 -5.59 13.67 5.44
CA ASN A 64 -7.04 13.50 5.48
C ASN A 64 -7.55 12.30 4.68
N GLY A 65 -6.67 11.61 3.95
CA GLY A 65 -7.03 10.43 3.18
C GLY A 65 -5.88 9.88 2.35
N LEU A 66 -6.13 8.76 1.70
CA LEU A 66 -5.25 8.10 0.74
C LEU A 66 -6.07 7.64 -0.46
N ARG A 67 -5.45 7.64 -1.64
CA ARG A 67 -5.99 6.99 -2.84
C ARG A 67 -5.02 5.90 -3.30
N PHE A 68 -5.52 4.69 -3.48
CA PHE A 68 -4.76 3.59 -4.05
C PHE A 68 -4.82 3.66 -5.58
N THR A 69 -3.68 3.95 -6.19
CA THR A 69 -3.49 3.99 -7.65
C THR A 69 -2.97 2.66 -8.20
N ALA A 70 -2.67 1.68 -7.34
CA ALA A 70 -2.13 0.38 -7.73
C ALA A 70 -3.05 -0.34 -8.74
N PHE A 71 -4.37 -0.25 -8.56
CA PHE A 71 -5.37 -0.86 -9.45
C PHE A 71 -5.29 -0.34 -10.90
N ASP A 72 -4.80 0.89 -11.11
CA ASP A 72 -4.61 1.45 -12.45
C ASP A 72 -3.34 0.92 -13.15
N ARG A 73 -2.45 0.25 -12.40
CA ARG A 73 -1.12 -0.19 -12.85
C ARG A 73 -0.96 -1.70 -12.92
N PHE A 74 -1.67 -2.42 -12.07
CA PHE A 74 -1.57 -3.88 -11.94
C PHE A 74 -2.92 -4.49 -12.31
N ASP A 75 -3.06 -4.91 -13.57
CA ASP A 75 -4.32 -5.46 -14.11
C ASP A 75 -4.82 -6.70 -13.34
N ASP A 76 -3.89 -7.46 -12.74
CA ASP A 76 -4.19 -8.68 -11.98
C ASP A 76 -4.42 -8.39 -10.47
N LEU A 77 -4.37 -7.13 -10.03
CA LEU A 77 -4.61 -6.75 -8.63
C LEU A 77 -6.11 -6.66 -8.34
N GLU A 78 -6.62 -7.63 -7.59
CA GLU A 78 -8.05 -7.69 -7.26
C GLU A 78 -8.40 -6.93 -5.98
N THR A 79 -7.55 -7.00 -4.96
CA THR A 79 -7.85 -6.48 -3.63
C THR A 79 -6.59 -5.93 -2.95
N ILE A 80 -6.76 -4.85 -2.19
CA ILE A 80 -5.76 -4.36 -1.23
C ILE A 80 -6.36 -4.45 0.17
N ASN A 81 -5.74 -5.23 1.04
CA ASN A 81 -6.04 -5.21 2.47
C ASN A 81 -5.14 -4.17 3.13
N PHE A 82 -5.75 -3.20 3.82
CA PHE A 82 -5.04 -2.08 4.41
C PHE A 82 -5.31 -2.01 5.90
N ASP A 83 -4.22 -2.04 6.66
CA ASP A 83 -4.17 -1.80 8.08
C ASP A 83 -3.26 -0.61 8.37
N ALA A 84 -3.73 0.34 9.16
CA ALA A 84 -2.95 1.52 9.50
C ALA A 84 -3.29 2.09 10.88
N VAL A 85 -2.31 2.76 11.48
CA VAL A 85 -2.51 3.64 12.63
C VAL A 85 -2.22 5.07 12.21
N ILE A 86 -3.26 5.90 12.16
CA ILE A 86 -3.16 7.29 11.71
C ILE A 86 -3.80 8.18 12.77
N ASN A 87 -3.07 9.21 13.23
CA ASN A 87 -3.54 10.12 14.27
C ASN A 87 -4.09 9.39 15.51
N ASN A 88 -3.39 8.34 15.94
CA ASN A 88 -3.74 7.44 17.06
C ASN A 88 -5.06 6.67 16.90
N LYS A 89 -5.55 6.51 15.68
CA LYS A 89 -6.71 5.68 15.35
C LYS A 89 -6.28 4.53 14.45
N GLY A 90 -6.75 3.33 14.79
CA GLY A 90 -6.60 2.16 13.93
C GLY A 90 -7.62 2.17 12.79
N PHE A 91 -7.19 1.80 11.60
CA PHE A 91 -8.01 1.63 10.41
C PHE A 91 -7.72 0.26 9.81
N THR A 92 -8.77 -0.48 9.52
CA THR A 92 -8.72 -1.74 8.77
C THR A 92 -9.79 -1.68 7.70
N LYS A 93 -9.40 -1.75 6.43
CA LYS A 93 -10.33 -1.74 5.30
C LYS A 93 -9.73 -2.50 4.12
N SER A 94 -10.58 -3.21 3.38
CA SER A 94 -10.23 -3.77 2.08
C SER A 94 -10.73 -2.86 0.96
N PHE A 95 -9.94 -2.72 -0.09
CA PHE A 95 -10.23 -1.90 -1.27
C PHE A 95 -10.21 -2.77 -2.53
N ASP A 96 -10.97 -2.36 -3.52
CA ASP A 96 -10.95 -2.89 -4.88
C ASP A 96 -10.87 -1.74 -5.90
N SER A 97 -10.94 -2.05 -7.19
CA SER A 97 -10.88 -1.02 -8.25
C SER A 97 -12.07 -0.04 -8.26
N LEU A 98 -13.18 -0.37 -7.61
CA LEU A 98 -14.40 0.47 -7.52
C LEU A 98 -14.42 1.33 -6.25
N ASP A 99 -13.79 0.88 -5.17
CA ASP A 99 -13.60 1.60 -3.91
C ASP A 99 -12.12 1.57 -3.53
N ASN A 100 -11.37 2.59 -3.98
CA ASN A 100 -9.91 2.70 -3.84
C ASN A 100 -9.46 3.94 -3.04
N MET A 101 -10.35 4.53 -2.24
CA MET A 101 -10.06 5.74 -1.48
C MET A 101 -10.50 5.61 -0.02
N ILE A 102 -9.68 6.16 0.88
CA ILE A 102 -9.99 6.29 2.29
C ILE A 102 -9.85 7.73 2.76
N THR A 103 -10.66 8.10 3.74
CA THR A 103 -10.65 9.39 4.43
C THR A 103 -10.53 9.12 5.93
N PHE A 104 -9.74 9.93 6.66
CA PHE A 104 -9.41 9.73 8.07
C PHE A 104 -10.12 10.69 9.03
#